data_AF-A0A3Q0JMJ0-F1
#
_entry.id   AF-A0A3Q0JMJ0-F1
#
_cell.length_a   1.000
_cell.length_b   1.000
_cell.length_c   1.000
_cell.angle_alpha   90.00
_cell.angle_beta   90.00
_cell.angle_gamma   90.00
#
_symmetry.space_group_name_H-M   'P 1'
#
loop_
_entity.id
_entity.type
_entity.pdbx_description
1 polymer ?
#
loop_
_entity_poly.entity_id
_entity_poly.type
_entity_poly.pdbx_seq_one_letter_code
_entity_poly.pdbx_strand_id
1 'polypeptide(L)'
;MGGDFEEDSLPQYGAIQIVKSEEKHKFILDYEALERILLQDHVKDKHVVVVSVAGAFRKGKSFLLDFLLRYMNFTYIEEAPSGDWMGPDDVPLEGFSWRGGSERDTTGILMWSHVYIATLPTGEKAAVILLDTQGTFDSESTVRDCATVFALSTMLSSIQIYNLSQNIQEDDLQHLQLFTEYGRLALADTGTKPFQRLQFLGEYLPPFPIHLNS
;
A
#
# COMPACT_ATOMS: atom_id res chain seq x y z
N MET A 1 -25.21 -36.94 20.34
CA MET A 1 -23.88 -36.65 20.92
C MET A 1 -22.88 -36.97 19.84
N GLY A 2 -22.27 -36.05 19.12
CA GLY A 2 -22.06 -34.61 19.26
C GLY A 2 -20.97 -34.41 18.22
N GLY A 3 -21.34 -33.96 17.02
CA GLY A 3 -20.38 -33.74 15.95
C GLY A 3 -19.56 -32.53 16.33
N ASP A 4 -18.26 -32.74 16.50
CA ASP A 4 -17.30 -31.65 16.60
C ASP A 4 -17.32 -30.93 15.25
N PHE A 5 -18.01 -29.78 15.23
CA PHE A 5 -17.83 -28.79 14.19
C PHE A 5 -16.40 -28.28 14.35
N GLU A 6 -15.49 -28.75 13.51
CA GLU A 6 -14.25 -28.02 13.27
C GLU A 6 -14.67 -26.62 12.82
N GLU A 7 -14.47 -25.67 13.73
CA GLU A 7 -14.57 -24.25 13.47
C GLU A 7 -13.56 -23.96 12.36
N ASP A 8 -14.02 -23.83 11.11
CA ASP A 8 -13.20 -23.45 9.96
C ASP A 8 -12.52 -22.13 10.30
N SER A 9 -11.30 -22.20 10.85
CA SER A 9 -10.49 -21.03 11.13
C SER A 9 -10.29 -20.33 9.80
N LEU A 10 -10.82 -19.11 9.67
CA LEU A 10 -10.60 -18.26 8.50
C LEU A 10 -9.11 -18.31 8.12
N PRO A 11 -8.76 -18.45 6.83
CA PRO A 11 -7.35 -18.44 6.43
C PRO A 11 -6.72 -17.17 6.99
N GLN A 12 -5.69 -17.33 7.84
CA GLN A 12 -5.09 -16.21 8.53
C GLN A 12 -4.46 -15.27 7.49
N TYR A 13 -5.16 -14.17 7.20
CA TYR A 13 -4.66 -13.15 6.29
C TYR A 13 -3.44 -12.46 6.91
N GLY A 14 -2.50 -12.04 6.07
CA GLY A 14 -1.27 -11.43 6.53
C GLY A 14 -0.51 -10.72 5.44
N ALA A 15 0.51 -9.96 5.87
CA ALA A 15 1.42 -9.30 4.96
C ALA A 15 2.42 -10.30 4.38
N ILE A 16 2.44 -10.42 3.04
CA ILE A 16 3.34 -11.30 2.30
C ILE A 16 4.38 -10.44 1.58
N GLN A 17 5.66 -10.71 1.83
CA GLN A 17 6.73 -9.99 1.16
C GLN A 17 6.85 -10.44 -0.30
N ILE A 18 6.58 -9.52 -1.24
CA ILE A 18 6.62 -9.79 -2.68
C ILE A 18 7.89 -9.25 -3.34
N VAL A 19 8.54 -8.24 -2.74
CA VAL A 19 9.85 -7.75 -3.16
C VAL A 19 10.78 -7.78 -1.96
N LYS A 20 11.86 -8.53 -2.07
CA LYS A 20 12.93 -8.65 -1.08
C LYS A 20 14.11 -7.78 -1.47
N SER A 21 14.67 -7.06 -0.51
CA SER A 21 15.94 -6.35 -0.66
C SER A 21 17.05 -7.24 -0.11
N GLU A 22 17.97 -7.68 -0.97
CA GLU A 22 19.16 -8.46 -0.62
C GLU A 22 20.38 -7.55 -0.43
N GLU A 23 21.46 -8.13 0.10
CA GLU A 23 22.77 -7.50 0.13
C GLU A 23 23.20 -6.97 -1.25
N LYS A 24 23.97 -5.88 -1.28
CA LYS A 24 24.49 -5.22 -2.50
C LYS A 24 23.43 -4.56 -3.40
N HIS A 25 22.35 -4.01 -2.83
CA HIS A 25 21.34 -3.23 -3.57
C HIS A 25 20.59 -4.02 -4.64
N LYS A 26 20.40 -5.32 -4.41
CA LYS A 26 19.68 -6.21 -5.32
C LYS A 26 18.26 -6.41 -4.79
N PHE A 27 17.28 -6.32 -5.70
CA PHE A 27 15.88 -6.57 -5.42
C PHE A 27 15.45 -7.86 -6.11
N ILE A 28 14.79 -8.75 -5.36
CA ILE A 28 14.24 -10.01 -5.89
C ILE A 28 12.73 -10.00 -5.73
N LEU A 29 12.04 -10.34 -6.81
CA LEU A 29 10.60 -10.54 -6.83
C LEU A 29 10.29 -11.99 -6.42
N ASP A 30 9.35 -12.16 -5.50
CA ASP A 30 8.83 -13.46 -5.09
C ASP A 30 7.68 -13.88 -6.01
N TYR A 31 8.02 -14.51 -7.14
CA TYR A 31 7.05 -14.92 -8.15
C TYR A 31 6.03 -15.93 -7.61
N GLU A 32 6.47 -16.89 -6.81
CA GLU A 32 5.59 -17.91 -6.23
C GLU A 32 4.54 -17.28 -5.30
N ALA A 33 4.96 -16.32 -4.45
CA ALA A 33 4.04 -15.60 -3.60
C ALA A 33 3.00 -14.78 -4.39
N LEU A 34 3.44 -14.12 -5.47
CA LEU A 34 2.57 -13.34 -6.34
C LEU A 34 1.57 -14.23 -7.08
N GLU A 35 2.03 -15.33 -7.68
CA GLU A 35 1.16 -16.28 -8.39
C GLU A 35 0.09 -16.84 -7.47
N ARG A 36 0.46 -17.21 -6.24
CA ARG A 36 -0.48 -17.71 -5.24
C ARG A 36 -1.58 -16.71 -4.87
N ILE A 37 -1.29 -15.40 -4.91
CA ILE A 37 -2.26 -14.35 -4.58
C ILE A 37 -3.09 -13.96 -5.83
N LEU A 38 -2.43 -13.73 -6.95
CA LEU A 38 -3.02 -13.13 -8.15
C LEU A 38 -3.70 -14.14 -9.07
N LEU A 39 -3.29 -15.41 -9.07
CA LEU A 39 -3.85 -16.46 -9.93
C LEU A 39 -5.02 -17.23 -9.30
N GLN A 40 -5.51 -16.79 -8.15
CA GLN A 40 -6.71 -17.36 -7.54
C GLN A 40 -7.90 -17.22 -8.49
N ASP A 41 -8.77 -18.23 -8.58
CA ASP A 41 -9.87 -18.27 -9.56
C ASP A 41 -10.81 -17.07 -9.48
N HIS A 42 -11.00 -16.52 -8.28
CA HIS A 42 -11.84 -15.35 -8.08
C HIS A 42 -11.13 -14.02 -8.36
N VAL A 43 -9.84 -14.00 -8.71
CA VAL A 43 -9.03 -12.80 -8.96
C VAL A 43 -8.52 -12.75 -10.41
N LYS A 44 -7.98 -13.86 -10.94
CA LYS A 44 -7.12 -13.90 -12.13
C LYS A 44 -7.66 -13.25 -13.41
N ASP A 45 -8.98 -13.24 -13.58
CA ASP A 45 -9.65 -12.71 -14.78
C ASP A 45 -10.32 -11.34 -14.54
N LYS A 46 -9.97 -10.63 -13.45
CA LYS A 46 -10.54 -9.31 -13.09
C LYS A 46 -9.53 -8.20 -13.29
N HIS A 47 -10.05 -7.00 -13.56
CA HIS A 47 -9.24 -5.79 -13.45
C HIS A 47 -8.75 -5.61 -12.01
N VAL A 48 -7.50 -5.17 -11.86
CA VAL A 48 -6.86 -5.01 -10.56
C VAL A 48 -6.63 -3.53 -10.26
N VAL A 49 -7.01 -3.12 -9.06
CA VAL A 49 -6.69 -1.83 -8.46
C VAL A 49 -5.67 -2.07 -7.36
N VAL A 50 -4.48 -1.52 -7.54
CA VAL A 50 -3.40 -1.64 -6.56
C VAL A 50 -3.23 -0.32 -5.83
N VAL A 51 -3.44 -0.34 -4.52
CA VAL A 51 -3.23 0.82 -3.63
C VAL A 51 -1.93 0.60 -2.88
N SER A 52 -1.01 1.53 -3.02
CA SER A 52 0.32 1.49 -2.40
C SER A 52 0.51 2.70 -1.49
N VAL A 53 1.10 2.50 -0.31
CA VAL A 53 1.52 3.61 0.57
C VAL A 53 3.04 3.60 0.66
N ALA A 54 3.66 4.69 0.22
CA ALA A 54 5.10 4.92 0.28
C ALA A 54 5.40 6.26 0.94
N GLY A 55 6.65 6.48 1.36
CA GLY A 55 7.03 7.68 2.10
C GLY A 55 8.12 7.39 3.11
N ALA A 56 8.51 8.41 3.87
CA ALA A 56 9.61 8.31 4.82
C ALA A 56 9.38 7.21 5.88
N PHE A 57 10.48 6.68 6.40
CA PHE A 57 10.47 5.75 7.51
C PHE A 57 9.85 6.37 8.77
N ARG A 58 9.08 5.57 9.51
CA ARG A 58 8.34 5.96 10.74
C ARG A 58 7.30 7.07 10.60
N LYS A 59 6.65 7.20 9.44
CA LYS A 59 5.56 8.16 9.25
C LYS A 59 4.16 7.53 9.31
N GLY A 60 4.01 6.35 9.92
CA GLY A 60 2.68 5.72 10.07
C GLY A 60 2.08 5.11 8.79
N LYS A 61 2.90 4.66 7.83
CA LYS A 61 2.42 4.05 6.58
C LYS A 61 1.57 2.78 6.82
N SER A 62 2.14 1.82 7.53
CA SER A 62 1.47 0.55 7.88
C SER A 62 0.24 0.81 8.77
N PHE A 63 0.34 1.77 9.70
CA PHE A 63 -0.80 2.21 10.51
C PHE A 63 -1.97 2.76 9.67
N LEU A 64 -1.70 3.58 8.66
CA LEU A 64 -2.72 4.02 7.70
C LEU A 64 -3.31 2.85 6.91
N LEU A 65 -2.46 1.93 6.45
CA LEU A 65 -2.89 0.75 5.70
C LEU A 65 -3.79 -0.16 6.54
N ASP A 66 -3.55 -0.27 7.84
CA ASP A 66 -4.38 -1.10 8.69
C ASP A 66 -5.78 -0.49 8.90
N PHE A 67 -5.91 0.84 8.92
CA PHE A 67 -7.24 1.47 8.85
C PHE A 67 -7.93 1.18 7.52
N LEU A 68 -7.19 1.19 6.41
CA LEU A 68 -7.74 0.77 5.13
C LEU A 68 -8.17 -0.70 5.18
N LEU A 69 -7.38 -1.59 5.77
CA LEU A 69 -7.76 -2.99 5.97
C LEU A 69 -9.05 -3.12 6.79
N ARG A 70 -9.17 -2.37 7.89
CA ARG A 70 -10.38 -2.35 8.72
C ARG A 70 -11.61 -1.93 7.90
N TYR A 71 -11.49 -0.85 7.13
CA TYR A 71 -12.55 -0.41 6.21
C TYR A 71 -12.91 -1.49 5.17
N MET A 72 -11.89 -2.11 4.56
CA MET A 72 -12.09 -3.14 3.53
C MET A 72 -12.75 -4.40 4.11
N ASN A 73 -12.37 -4.83 5.31
CA ASN A 73 -12.98 -5.97 6.00
C ASN A 73 -14.44 -5.69 6.33
N PHE A 74 -14.72 -4.53 6.93
CA PHE A 74 -16.09 -4.11 7.24
C PHE A 74 -16.97 -4.03 5.98
N THR A 75 -16.42 -3.52 4.87
CA THR A 75 -17.20 -3.28 3.65
C THR A 75 -17.41 -4.54 2.82
N TYR A 76 -16.43 -5.44 2.76
CA TYR A 76 -16.40 -6.53 1.77
C TYR A 76 -16.38 -7.95 2.36
N ILE A 77 -16.10 -8.09 3.67
CA ILE A 77 -16.04 -9.40 4.33
C ILE A 77 -17.22 -9.58 5.29
N GLU A 78 -17.57 -8.56 6.08
CA GLU A 78 -18.67 -8.67 7.04
C GLU A 78 -20.02 -8.87 6.34
N GLU A 79 -20.75 -9.90 6.77
CA GLU A 79 -22.11 -10.14 6.31
C GLU A 79 -23.08 -9.21 7.06
N ALA A 80 -23.67 -8.25 6.34
CA ALA A 80 -24.55 -7.21 6.88
C ALA A 80 -23.87 -6.29 7.92
N PRO A 81 -22.89 -5.48 7.50
CA PRO A 81 -22.18 -4.57 8.39
C PRO A 81 -23.16 -3.60 9.06
N SER A 82 -23.11 -3.54 10.39
CA SER A 82 -23.93 -2.64 11.20
C SER A 82 -23.05 -1.76 12.07
N GLY A 83 -23.24 -0.44 12.01
CA GLY A 83 -22.44 0.51 12.79
C GLY A 83 -21.42 1.27 11.96
N ASP A 84 -20.36 1.75 12.61
CA ASP A 84 -19.25 2.49 11.99
C ASP A 84 -18.07 1.55 11.69
N TRP A 85 -17.51 1.67 10.49
CA TRP A 85 -16.38 0.87 10.02
C TRP A 85 -15.11 1.08 10.86
N MET A 86 -14.99 2.24 11.52
CA MET A 86 -13.87 2.53 12.42
C MET A 86 -13.78 1.54 13.57
N GLY A 87 -14.90 0.90 13.91
CA GLY A 87 -15.00 -0.03 15.03
C GLY A 87 -14.86 0.67 16.38
N PRO A 88 -14.94 -0.10 17.47
CA PRO A 88 -14.77 0.42 18.83
C PRO A 88 -13.32 0.91 19.10
N ASP A 89 -13.18 1.93 19.95
CA ASP A 89 -11.87 2.50 20.34
C ASP A 89 -10.96 1.51 21.10
N ASP A 90 -11.54 0.46 21.71
CA ASP A 90 -10.83 -0.56 22.49
C ASP A 90 -10.38 -1.76 21.66
N VAL A 91 -10.75 -1.84 20.38
CA VAL A 91 -10.32 -2.92 19.48
C VAL A 91 -8.99 -2.55 18.83
N PRO A 92 -7.91 -3.34 19.04
CA PRO A 92 -6.60 -3.05 18.47
C PRO A 92 -6.64 -3.08 16.94
N LEU A 93 -5.75 -2.29 16.35
CA LEU A 93 -5.57 -2.26 14.90
C LEU A 93 -4.66 -3.42 14.48
N GLU A 94 -5.18 -4.30 13.63
CA GLU A 94 -4.49 -5.50 13.15
C GLU A 94 -4.29 -5.42 11.62
N GLY A 95 -3.18 -5.97 11.13
CA GLY A 95 -2.85 -5.90 9.71
C GLY A 95 -1.36 -6.06 9.44
N PHE A 96 -0.80 -5.12 8.71
CA PHE A 96 0.64 -5.02 8.49
C PHE A 96 1.35 -4.80 9.83
N SER A 97 2.49 -5.46 10.04
CA SER A 97 3.24 -5.28 11.28
C SER A 97 3.73 -3.83 11.41
N TRP A 98 3.30 -3.15 12.46
CA TRP A 98 3.82 -1.85 12.87
C TRP A 98 4.19 -1.89 14.35
N ARG A 99 5.36 -1.35 14.71
CA ARG A 99 5.77 -1.18 16.11
C ARG A 99 6.29 0.24 16.34
N GLY A 100 5.93 0.80 17.48
CA GLY A 100 6.61 1.98 18.00
C GLY A 100 8.01 1.58 18.49
N GLY A 101 9.07 2.09 17.87
CA GLY A 101 10.44 1.72 18.25
C GLY A 101 11.51 2.18 17.27
N SER A 102 12.78 2.09 17.68
CA SER A 102 13.95 2.52 16.91
C SER A 102 14.49 1.49 15.91
N GLU A 103 13.86 0.33 15.78
CA GLU A 103 14.20 -0.70 14.78
C GLU A 103 13.24 -0.67 13.59
N ARG A 104 13.59 -1.40 12.52
CA ARG A 104 12.91 -1.42 11.23
C ARG A 104 11.91 -2.58 11.18
N ASP A 105 10.67 -2.30 10.81
CA ASP A 105 9.61 -3.32 10.70
C ASP A 105 9.41 -3.83 9.26
N THR A 106 9.51 -2.94 8.25
CA THR A 106 9.15 -3.25 6.84
C THR A 106 10.40 -3.21 5.94
N THR A 107 10.66 -4.28 5.19
CA THR A 107 11.74 -4.37 4.19
C THR A 107 11.16 -4.67 2.79
N GLY A 108 11.61 -3.94 1.76
CA GLY A 108 11.11 -4.10 0.39
C GLY A 108 9.64 -3.72 0.22
N ILE A 109 8.84 -4.59 -0.41
CA ILE A 109 7.39 -4.38 -0.63
C ILE A 109 6.62 -5.59 -0.11
N LEU A 110 5.62 -5.32 0.73
CA LEU A 110 4.66 -6.31 1.21
C LEU A 110 3.31 -6.10 0.55
N MET A 111 2.64 -7.21 0.25
CA MET A 111 1.28 -7.27 -0.28
C MET A 111 0.40 -7.94 0.75
N TRP A 112 -0.80 -7.41 0.99
CA TRP A 112 -1.79 -8.11 1.81
C TRP A 112 -2.24 -9.39 1.11
N SER A 113 -2.28 -10.52 1.82
CA SER A 113 -2.59 -11.82 1.21
C SER A 113 -4.03 -11.96 0.73
N HIS A 114 -4.95 -11.18 1.30
CA HIS A 114 -6.36 -11.18 0.89
C HIS A 114 -6.60 -10.15 -0.21
N VAL A 115 -7.19 -10.60 -1.31
CA VAL A 115 -7.59 -9.73 -2.43
C VAL A 115 -9.08 -9.47 -2.33
N TYR A 116 -9.45 -8.21 -2.12
CA TYR A 116 -10.85 -7.83 -1.97
C TYR A 116 -11.51 -7.68 -3.34
N ILE A 117 -12.77 -8.09 -3.48
CA ILE A 117 -13.53 -7.93 -4.73
C ILE A 117 -14.54 -6.80 -4.56
N ALA A 118 -14.22 -5.63 -5.12
CA ALA A 118 -15.09 -4.47 -5.11
C ALA A 118 -16.03 -4.47 -6.33
N THR A 119 -17.27 -4.01 -6.14
CA THR A 119 -18.21 -3.75 -7.24
C THR A 119 -18.17 -2.27 -7.57
N LEU A 120 -17.72 -1.92 -8.77
CA LEU A 120 -17.67 -0.54 -9.25
C LEU A 120 -19.09 0.03 -9.44
N PRO A 121 -19.27 1.36 -9.49
CA PRO A 121 -20.57 1.98 -9.79
C PRO A 121 -21.16 1.54 -11.14
N THR A 122 -20.32 1.04 -12.05
CA THR A 122 -20.71 0.46 -13.34
C THR A 122 -21.31 -0.95 -13.23
N GLY A 123 -21.24 -1.58 -12.06
CA GLY A 123 -21.60 -2.98 -11.82
C GLY A 123 -20.48 -3.99 -12.10
N GLU A 124 -19.34 -3.52 -12.63
CA GLU A 124 -18.18 -4.35 -12.91
C GLU A 124 -17.42 -4.72 -11.63
N LYS A 125 -16.86 -5.94 -11.58
CA LYS A 125 -16.07 -6.40 -10.43
C LYS A 125 -14.58 -6.15 -10.65
N ALA A 126 -13.93 -5.54 -9.67
CA ALA A 126 -12.49 -5.30 -9.66
C ALA A 126 -11.85 -5.90 -8.40
N ALA A 127 -10.65 -6.46 -8.56
CA ALA A 127 -9.80 -6.91 -7.47
C ALA A 127 -9.06 -5.70 -6.86
N VAL A 128 -9.05 -5.57 -5.54
CA VAL A 128 -8.37 -4.50 -4.82
C VAL A 128 -7.27 -5.09 -3.96
N ILE A 129 -6.06 -4.58 -4.12
CA ILE A 129 -4.84 -5.04 -3.44
C ILE A 129 -4.20 -3.88 -2.71
N LEU A 130 -3.73 -4.14 -1.49
CA LEU A 130 -2.99 -3.18 -0.68
C LEU A 130 -1.51 -3.56 -0.62
N LEU A 131 -0.64 -2.59 -0.85
CA LEU A 131 0.82 -2.70 -0.75
C LEU A 131 1.35 -1.77 0.34
N ASP A 132 2.12 -2.35 1.27
CA ASP A 132 2.97 -1.59 2.19
C ASP A 132 4.40 -1.58 1.64
N THR A 133 5.03 -0.41 1.63
CA THR A 133 6.41 -0.27 1.17
C THR A 133 7.30 0.08 2.33
N GLN A 134 8.55 -0.37 2.23
CA GLN A 134 9.60 0.12 3.10
C GLN A 134 9.65 1.65 3.11
N GLY A 135 9.93 2.21 4.29
CA GLY A 135 10.14 3.64 4.44
C GLY A 135 11.45 4.11 3.84
N THR A 136 11.44 5.23 3.13
CA THR A 136 12.67 5.87 2.66
C THR A 136 13.47 6.45 3.83
N PHE A 137 14.80 6.52 3.69
CA PHE A 137 15.72 7.12 4.65
C PHE A 137 15.82 6.43 6.03
N ASP A 138 15.74 5.11 6.07
CA ASP A 138 16.23 4.37 7.24
C ASP A 138 17.77 4.39 7.31
N SER A 139 18.33 4.00 8.45
CA SER A 139 19.79 4.03 8.70
C SER A 139 20.58 2.97 7.91
N GLU A 140 19.90 2.06 7.21
CA GLU A 140 20.50 0.88 6.59
C GLU A 140 20.47 0.92 5.06
N SER A 141 19.55 1.70 4.48
CA SER A 141 19.27 1.71 3.05
C SER A 141 19.90 2.90 2.36
N THR A 142 20.41 2.68 1.14
CA THR A 142 20.91 3.78 0.32
C THR A 142 19.77 4.55 -0.32
N VAL A 143 20.07 5.77 -0.78
CA VAL A 143 19.16 6.57 -1.64
C VAL A 143 18.70 5.75 -2.85
N ARG A 144 19.60 4.94 -3.43
CA ARG A 144 19.28 4.06 -4.56
C ARG A 144 18.26 2.97 -4.19
N ASP A 145 18.39 2.37 -3.01
CA ASP A 145 17.45 1.34 -2.54
C ASP A 145 16.06 1.92 -2.33
N CYS A 146 15.99 3.08 -1.65
CA CYS A 146 14.77 3.83 -1.42
C CYS A 146 14.08 4.21 -2.73
N ALA A 147 14.84 4.73 -3.68
CA ALA A 147 14.34 5.11 -5.00
C ALA A 147 13.84 3.90 -5.80
N THR A 148 14.50 2.74 -5.67
CA THR A 148 14.10 1.51 -6.37
C THR A 148 12.80 0.95 -5.80
N VAL A 149 12.66 0.85 -4.47
CA VAL A 149 11.41 0.42 -3.82
C VAL A 149 10.26 1.33 -4.22
N PHE A 150 10.47 2.65 -4.14
CA PHE A 150 9.43 3.62 -4.46
C PHE A 150 9.05 3.62 -5.94
N ALA A 151 10.03 3.45 -6.85
CA ALA A 151 9.75 3.30 -8.28
C ALA A 151 8.96 2.02 -8.57
N LEU A 152 9.37 0.88 -8.02
CA LEU A 152 8.66 -0.39 -8.17
C LEU A 152 7.24 -0.31 -7.62
N SER A 153 7.05 0.23 -6.42
CA SER A 153 5.72 0.37 -5.82
C SER A 153 4.81 1.22 -6.69
N THR A 154 5.34 2.32 -7.24
CA THR A 154 4.57 3.24 -8.07
C THR A 154 4.20 2.62 -9.42
N MET A 155 5.12 1.86 -10.04
CA MET A 155 4.85 1.13 -11.29
C MET A 155 3.82 0.01 -11.10
N LEU A 156 3.81 -0.64 -9.93
CA LEU A 156 2.83 -1.67 -9.59
C LEU A 156 1.47 -1.07 -9.21
N SER A 157 1.44 0.16 -8.70
CA SER A 157 0.24 0.78 -8.14
C SER A 157 -0.63 1.50 -9.17
N SER A 158 -1.95 1.35 -9.04
CA SER A 158 -2.94 2.25 -9.64
C SER A 158 -3.05 3.56 -8.84
N ILE A 159 -2.92 3.45 -7.52
CA ILE A 159 -2.99 4.57 -6.58
C ILE A 159 -1.75 4.51 -5.70
N GLN A 160 -0.86 5.48 -5.85
CA GLN A 160 0.27 5.67 -4.96
C GLN A 160 -0.08 6.78 -3.96
N ILE A 161 -0.18 6.43 -2.69
CA ILE A 161 -0.24 7.38 -1.59
C ILE A 161 1.21 7.66 -1.19
N TYR A 162 1.62 8.91 -1.30
CA TYR A 162 2.91 9.38 -0.83
C TYR A 162 2.72 10.10 0.49
N ASN A 163 3.08 9.40 1.57
CA ASN A 163 2.90 9.80 2.94
C ASN A 163 4.08 10.65 3.41
N LEU A 164 3.81 11.94 3.56
CA LEU A 164 4.76 12.97 3.91
C LEU A 164 4.51 13.47 5.33
N SER A 165 5.60 13.66 6.05
CA SER A 165 5.56 14.27 7.37
C SER A 165 5.89 15.75 7.26
N GLN A 166 5.03 16.60 7.81
CA GLN A 166 5.17 18.06 7.80
C GLN A 166 5.04 18.66 6.40
N ASN A 167 6.15 19.07 5.79
CA ASN A 167 6.19 19.73 4.49
C ASN A 167 6.91 18.86 3.46
N ILE A 168 6.57 19.06 2.19
CA ILE A 168 7.34 18.54 1.06
C ILE A 168 8.74 19.17 1.13
N GLN A 169 9.77 18.35 1.36
CA GLN A 169 11.15 18.81 1.35
C GLN A 169 11.78 18.66 -0.05
N GLU A 170 12.93 19.30 -0.29
CA GLU A 170 13.57 19.29 -1.61
C GLU A 170 14.11 17.91 -1.98
N ASP A 171 14.50 17.10 -0.99
CA ASP A 171 14.86 15.69 -1.12
C ASP A 171 13.65 14.81 -1.50
N ASP A 172 12.44 15.10 -0.98
CA ASP A 172 11.20 14.48 -1.47
C ASP A 172 10.98 14.75 -2.96
N LEU A 173 11.25 15.99 -3.40
CA LEU A 173 11.14 16.39 -4.81
C LEU A 173 12.23 15.76 -5.69
N GLN A 174 13.45 15.58 -5.18
CA GLN A 174 14.52 14.88 -5.90
C GLN A 174 14.20 13.41 -6.12
N HIS A 175 13.58 12.74 -5.14
CA HIS A 175 13.03 11.40 -5.35
C HIS A 175 11.95 11.42 -6.42
N LEU A 176 11.03 12.40 -6.39
CA LEU A 176 10.02 12.61 -7.44
C LEU A 176 10.63 12.87 -8.83
N GLN A 177 11.83 13.43 -8.93
CA GLN A 177 12.50 13.70 -10.20
C GLN A 177 12.87 12.42 -10.97
N LEU A 178 13.18 11.33 -10.25
CA LEU A 178 13.38 10.03 -10.86
C LEU A 178 12.09 9.49 -11.50
N PHE A 179 10.91 9.85 -10.96
CA PHE A 179 9.60 9.50 -11.51
C PHE A 179 9.30 10.23 -12.79
N THR A 180 9.66 11.51 -12.88
CA THR A 180 9.50 12.28 -14.10
C THR A 180 10.35 11.69 -15.21
N GLU A 181 11.56 11.24 -14.90
CA GLU A 181 12.47 10.67 -15.89
C GLU A 181 12.02 9.28 -16.36
N TYR A 182 11.65 8.38 -15.45
CA TYR A 182 11.05 7.09 -15.84
C TYR A 182 9.73 7.27 -16.55
N GLY A 183 8.89 8.20 -16.07
CA GLY A 183 7.63 8.52 -16.72
C GLY A 183 7.83 9.06 -18.13
N ARG A 184 8.86 9.88 -18.35
CA ARG A 184 9.24 10.40 -19.66
C ARG A 184 9.71 9.27 -20.59
N LEU A 185 10.49 8.32 -20.09
CA LEU A 185 10.93 7.15 -20.88
C LEU A 185 9.74 6.26 -21.27
N ALA A 186 8.83 5.97 -20.34
CA ALA A 186 7.63 5.17 -20.62
C ALA A 186 6.63 5.88 -21.55
N LEU A 187 6.49 7.21 -21.44
CA LEU A 187 5.72 8.05 -22.37
C LEU A 187 6.33 8.05 -23.77
N ALA A 188 7.66 8.09 -23.87
CA ALA A 188 8.36 8.08 -25.16
C ALA A 188 8.14 6.76 -25.91
N ASP A 189 7.94 5.65 -25.19
CA ASP A 189 7.77 4.32 -25.77
C ASP A 189 6.30 3.96 -26.04
N THR A 190 5.38 4.38 -25.16
CA THR A 190 3.95 3.97 -25.22
C THR A 190 2.98 5.09 -25.61
N GLY A 191 3.40 6.36 -25.57
CA GLY A 191 2.54 7.53 -25.83
C GLY A 191 1.46 7.80 -24.78
N THR A 192 1.43 7.05 -23.67
CA THR A 192 0.42 7.16 -22.62
C THR A 192 1.02 7.57 -21.28
N LYS A 193 0.24 8.23 -20.42
CA LYS A 193 0.69 8.58 -19.07
C LYS A 193 1.00 7.28 -18.32
N PRO A 194 2.20 7.12 -17.73
CA PRO A 194 2.66 5.84 -17.21
C PRO A 194 2.12 5.54 -15.81
N PHE A 195 1.59 6.57 -15.12
CA PHE A 195 1.05 6.47 -13.78
C PHE A 195 -0.39 6.97 -13.77
N GLN A 196 -1.25 6.30 -13.01
CA GLN A 196 -2.68 6.63 -12.95
C GLN A 196 -2.95 7.74 -11.93
N ARG A 197 -2.61 7.54 -10.65
CA ARG A 197 -2.89 8.53 -9.59
C ARG A 197 -1.84 8.53 -8.48
N LEU A 198 -1.23 9.69 -8.23
CA LEU A 198 -0.36 9.97 -7.08
C LEU A 198 -1.10 10.93 -6.13
N GLN A 199 -1.24 10.55 -4.85
CA GLN A 199 -1.87 11.36 -3.82
C GLN A 199 -0.88 11.69 -2.72
N PHE A 200 -0.76 12.98 -2.39
CA PHE A 200 0.07 13.42 -1.26
C PHE A 200 -0.78 13.42 0.00
N LEU A 201 -0.33 12.71 1.03
CA LEU A 201 -0.91 12.75 2.37
C LEU A 201 0.07 13.48 3.29
N GLY A 202 -0.34 14.63 3.83
CA GLY A 202 0.45 15.40 4.79
C GLY A 202 -0.14 15.29 6.19
N GLU A 203 0.61 14.73 7.14
CA GLU A 203 0.14 14.56 8.53
C GLU A 203 -0.14 15.89 9.26
N TYR A 204 0.44 17.01 8.81
CA TYR A 204 0.20 18.34 9.37
C TYR A 204 0.40 19.41 8.29
N LEU A 205 -0.58 19.57 7.40
CA LEU A 205 -0.71 20.84 6.68
C LEU A 205 -1.35 21.86 7.63
N PRO A 206 -0.65 22.92 8.07
CA PRO A 206 -1.34 24.02 8.72
C PRO A 206 -2.42 24.54 7.75
N PRO A 207 -3.58 25.02 8.24
CA PRO A 207 -4.60 25.58 7.38
C PRO A 207 -3.95 26.64 6.49
N PHE A 208 -4.04 26.45 5.16
CA PHE A 208 -3.55 27.43 4.20
C PHE A 208 -4.09 28.81 4.61
N PRO A 209 -3.25 29.85 4.76
CA PRO A 209 -3.76 31.19 5.01
C PRO A 209 -4.52 31.63 3.76
N ILE A 210 -5.84 31.49 3.81
CA ILE A 210 -6.72 32.15 2.86
C ILE A 210 -6.61 33.64 3.21
N HIS A 211 -5.72 34.35 2.53
CA HIS A 211 -5.78 35.80 2.47
C HIS A 211 -7.04 36.16 1.67
N LEU A 212 -8.17 36.23 2.38
CA LEU A 212 -9.33 36.98 1.92
C LEU A 212 -8.90 38.45 1.91
N ASN A 213 -8.51 38.94 0.75
CA ASN A 213 -8.47 40.38 0.51
C ASN A 213 -9.92 40.89 0.69
N SER A 214 -10.11 41.66 1.76
CA SER A 214 -11.30 42.48 2.02
C SER A 214 -11.47 43.57 0.97
#